data_AF-A0A398ASZ7-F1
#
_entry.id   AF-A0A398ASZ7-F1
#
_cell.length_a   1.000
_cell.length_b   1.000
_cell.length_c   1.000
_cell.angle_alpha   90.00
_cell.angle_beta   90.00
_cell.angle_gamma   90.00
#
_symmetry.space_group_name_H-M   'P 1'
#
loop_
_entity.id
_entity.type
_entity.pdbx_description
1 polymer ?
#
loop_
_entity_poly.entity_id
_entity_poly.type
_entity_poly.pdbx_seq_one_letter_code
_entity_poly.pdbx_strand_id
1 'polypeptide(L)'
;MVGSGISPNEASVTSMARLAAAKGDGDYAFKVVKDIVAVGGVSVPRLRTYAPALLCYCERLEAEKGYEVEEHMEASGIVLEEVEISALLKVSAATGRENKVYRYLHKLREYVGFVSEETSKVIEEWFCSEKASEVVRIGSDVELLRAAALKNGGGWHGLGWVGEGKWVVKKGNVSADGECLSCGEHLACVDTNEVETENFVNSLVALAVERKAKMNSSEPMEDFSEFQEWLEKHGDYEAILDGANIGLYQQNFADGGFSLPQLEAVVKELYSKSGNKKWPLILLHKKRVNALLENHNHRNVVEEWISNDVLYTTPPGSNDDWYWLYAAAKFKCLLVTNDEMRDHIFELLSTSFFQKWKLRHQVRYTFVKGSLKLEMPPPFSVVIQESEKGSWHVPITCQDGEESLRNWMCVTRQS
;
A
#
# COMPACT_ATOMS: atom_id res chain seq x y z
N MET A 1 -10.79 20.69 35.93
CA MET A 1 -11.03 19.29 35.52
C MET A 1 -10.25 18.33 36.39
N VAL A 2 -8.92 18.22 36.24
CA VAL A 2 -8.10 17.31 37.07
C VAL A 2 -8.21 17.63 38.56
N GLY A 3 -8.13 18.91 38.94
CA GLY A 3 -8.36 19.36 40.33
C GLY A 3 -9.78 19.13 40.87
N SER A 4 -10.72 18.69 40.02
CA SER A 4 -12.09 18.31 40.38
C SER A 4 -12.28 16.78 40.38
N GLY A 5 -11.19 16.00 40.29
CA GLY A 5 -11.22 14.53 40.27
C GLY A 5 -11.67 13.90 38.95
N ILE A 6 -11.78 14.68 37.87
CA ILE A 6 -12.21 14.17 36.56
C ILE A 6 -10.98 13.82 35.72
N SER A 7 -10.87 12.54 35.34
CA SER A 7 -9.80 12.07 34.45
C SER A 7 -9.97 12.63 33.03
N PRO A 8 -8.92 13.23 32.44
CA PRO A 8 -8.97 13.75 31.08
C PRO A 8 -9.16 12.61 30.06
N ASN A 9 -10.01 12.82 29.06
CA ASN A 9 -10.08 11.94 27.89
C ASN A 9 -9.00 12.32 26.85
N GLU A 10 -8.78 11.45 25.86
CA GLU A 10 -7.78 11.65 24.79
C GLU A 10 -7.93 13.00 24.06
N ALA A 11 -9.17 13.43 23.80
CA ALA A 11 -9.43 14.71 23.14
C ALA A 11 -9.00 15.91 24.00
N SER A 12 -9.28 15.86 25.31
CA SER A 12 -8.88 16.92 26.26
C SER A 12 -7.37 17.02 26.37
N VAL A 13 -6.66 15.89 26.42
CA VAL A 13 -5.18 15.87 26.43
C VAL A 13 -4.63 16.41 25.13
N THR A 14 -5.19 16.01 23.98
CA THR A 14 -4.79 16.52 22.68
C THR A 14 -4.96 18.04 22.58
N SER A 15 -6.08 18.59 23.08
CA SER A 15 -6.28 20.05 23.15
C SER A 15 -5.23 20.74 24.01
N MET A 16 -4.90 20.16 25.17
CA MET A 16 -3.86 20.71 26.05
C MET A 16 -2.47 20.65 25.42
N ALA A 17 -2.12 19.54 24.77
CA ALA A 17 -0.85 19.38 24.06
C ALA A 17 -0.72 20.40 22.92
N ARG A 18 -1.80 20.64 22.16
CA ARG A 18 -1.84 21.69 21.11
C ARG A 18 -1.65 23.09 21.69
N LEU A 19 -2.31 23.42 22.80
CA LEU A 19 -2.15 24.72 23.46
C LEU A 19 -0.72 24.93 24.00
N ALA A 20 -0.10 23.87 24.50
CA ALA A 20 1.28 23.87 24.98
C ALA A 20 2.26 24.09 23.83
N ALA A 21 2.15 23.28 22.77
CA ALA A 21 2.96 23.39 21.56
C ALA A 21 2.83 24.77 20.88
N ALA A 22 1.63 25.34 20.84
CA ALA A 22 1.39 26.69 20.31
C ALA A 22 2.09 27.79 21.11
N LYS A 23 2.40 27.55 22.39
CA LYS A 23 3.22 28.43 23.23
C LYS A 23 4.71 28.09 23.17
N GLY A 24 5.10 27.12 22.34
CA GLY A 24 6.47 26.63 22.23
C GLY A 24 6.90 25.70 23.36
N ASP A 25 5.97 25.23 24.21
CA ASP A 25 6.27 24.35 25.34
C ASP A 25 6.08 22.87 24.96
N GLY A 26 7.07 22.34 24.25
CA GLY A 26 7.11 20.93 23.86
C GLY A 26 7.23 19.97 25.05
N ASP A 27 7.92 20.38 26.12
CA ASP A 27 8.13 19.56 27.32
C ASP A 27 6.83 19.32 28.07
N TYR A 28 6.02 20.37 28.25
CA TYR A 28 4.69 20.22 28.82
C TYR A 28 3.76 19.45 27.87
N ALA A 29 3.84 19.72 26.55
CA ALA A 29 3.06 18.99 25.55
C ALA A 29 3.35 17.48 25.61
N PHE A 30 4.61 17.07 25.74
CA PHE A 30 4.96 15.65 25.81
C PHE A 30 4.60 15.04 27.16
N LYS A 31 4.83 15.77 28.26
CA LYS A 31 4.50 15.32 29.61
C LYS A 31 3.03 14.95 29.75
N VAL A 32 2.11 15.78 29.27
CA VAL A 32 0.67 15.48 29.35
C VAL A 32 0.29 14.20 28.58
N VAL A 33 1.04 13.86 27.53
CA VAL A 33 0.86 12.61 26.78
C VAL A 33 1.43 11.42 27.56
N LYS A 34 2.62 11.55 28.16
CA LYS A 34 3.17 10.49 29.02
C LYS A 34 2.25 10.20 30.21
N ASP A 35 1.68 11.23 30.81
CA ASP A 35 0.77 11.08 31.96
C ASP A 35 -0.50 10.28 31.58
N ILE A 36 -1.09 10.50 30.39
CA ILE A 36 -2.27 9.72 29.96
C ILE A 36 -1.92 8.26 29.66
N VAL A 37 -0.73 8.00 29.08
CA VAL A 37 -0.27 6.62 28.83
C VAL A 37 0.02 5.89 30.14
N ALA A 38 0.67 6.57 31.09
CA ALA A 38 1.03 6.00 32.39
C ALA A 38 -0.18 5.64 33.26
N VAL A 39 -1.27 6.41 33.17
CA VAL A 39 -2.51 6.11 33.90
C VAL A 39 -3.11 4.77 33.46
N GLY A 40 -2.95 4.38 32.20
CA GLY A 40 -3.46 3.13 31.64
C GLY A 40 -5.00 3.05 31.63
N GLY A 41 -5.58 2.32 30.67
CA GLY A 41 -7.02 2.06 30.61
C GLY A 41 -7.73 2.62 29.37
N VAL A 42 -8.91 3.23 29.55
CA VAL A 42 -9.87 3.55 28.46
C VAL A 42 -9.35 4.60 27.46
N SER A 43 -8.42 5.45 27.86
CA SER A 43 -7.90 6.52 27.00
C SER A 43 -6.65 6.07 26.26
N VAL A 44 -6.86 5.48 25.08
CA VAL A 44 -5.77 5.10 24.17
C VAL A 44 -5.28 6.35 23.44
N PRO A 45 -3.98 6.71 23.54
CA PRO A 45 -3.46 7.86 22.82
C PRO A 45 -3.48 7.59 21.30
N ARG A 46 -3.56 8.65 20.51
CA ARG A 46 -3.57 8.58 19.05
C ARG A 46 -2.42 9.39 18.48
N LEU A 47 -2.14 9.24 17.18
CA LEU A 47 -1.16 10.06 16.47
C LEU A 47 -1.34 11.56 16.76
N ARG A 48 -2.58 12.05 16.66
CA ARG A 48 -2.94 13.45 16.94
C ARG A 48 -2.65 13.92 18.36
N THR A 49 -2.50 13.01 19.31
CA THR A 49 -2.16 13.30 20.72
C THR A 49 -0.66 13.59 20.85
N TYR A 50 0.18 12.85 20.13
CA TYR A 50 1.65 13.02 20.13
C TYR A 50 2.16 14.10 19.19
N ALA A 51 1.52 14.26 18.03
CA ALA A 51 1.95 15.16 16.96
C ALA A 51 2.29 16.59 17.46
N PRO A 52 1.52 17.23 18.36
CA PRO A 52 1.88 18.58 18.84
C PRO A 52 3.25 18.66 19.52
N ALA A 53 3.62 17.66 20.33
CA ALA A 53 4.91 17.64 21.01
C ALA A 53 6.06 17.41 20.03
N LEU A 54 5.92 16.42 19.15
CA LEU A 54 6.90 16.09 18.11
C LEU A 54 7.18 17.30 17.22
N LEU A 55 6.12 17.90 16.66
CA LEU A 55 6.24 19.04 15.75
C LEU A 55 6.86 20.25 16.46
N CYS A 56 6.53 20.48 17.73
CA CYS A 56 7.12 21.56 18.52
C CYS A 56 8.64 21.39 18.70
N TYR A 57 9.10 20.18 19.03
CA TYR A 57 10.53 19.89 19.16
C TYR A 57 11.27 20.00 17.82
N CYS A 58 10.68 19.48 16.74
CA CYS A 58 11.25 19.59 15.39
C CYS A 58 11.40 21.04 14.95
N GLU A 59 10.39 21.89 15.17
CA GLU A 59 10.43 23.31 14.83
C GLU A 59 11.51 24.08 15.62
N ARG A 60 11.77 23.64 16.86
CA ARG A 60 12.81 24.21 17.75
C ARG A 60 14.20 23.60 17.55
N LEU A 61 14.37 22.71 16.57
CA LEU A 61 15.61 21.97 16.32
C LEU A 61 16.08 21.09 17.50
N GLU A 62 15.17 20.69 18.39
CA GLU A 62 15.44 19.81 19.53
C GLU A 62 15.38 18.33 19.11
N ALA A 63 16.33 17.91 18.25
CA ALA A 63 16.33 16.59 17.60
C ALA A 63 16.16 15.41 18.56
N GLU A 64 16.93 15.35 19.66
CA GLU A 64 16.87 14.23 20.61
C GLU A 64 15.49 14.07 21.23
N LYS A 65 14.83 15.19 21.56
CA LYS A 65 13.48 15.15 22.14
C LYS A 65 12.45 14.74 21.08
N GLY A 66 12.63 15.15 19.83
CA GLY A 66 11.83 14.65 18.71
C GLY A 66 11.93 13.13 18.56
N TYR A 67 13.15 12.57 18.67
CA TYR A 67 13.38 11.13 18.63
C TYR A 67 12.81 10.40 19.85
N GLU A 68 12.87 11.00 21.04
CA GLU A 68 12.24 10.44 22.24
C GLU A 68 10.72 10.34 22.09
N VAL A 69 10.08 11.31 21.42
CA VAL A 69 8.65 11.23 21.11
C VAL A 69 8.37 10.09 20.13
N GLU A 70 9.17 9.93 19.08
CA GLU A 70 9.06 8.79 18.14
C GLU A 70 9.16 7.45 18.87
N GLU A 71 10.17 7.27 19.72
CA GLU A 71 10.36 6.02 20.48
C GLU A 71 9.15 5.71 21.37
N HIS A 72 8.57 6.73 21.99
CA HIS A 72 7.37 6.58 22.81
C HIS A 72 6.12 6.26 21.97
N MET A 73 6.02 6.79 20.75
CA MET A 73 4.94 6.46 19.81
C MET A 73 5.04 5.01 19.35
N GLU A 74 6.24 4.56 18.97
CA GLU A 74 6.52 3.17 18.59
C GLU A 74 6.18 2.20 19.74
N ALA A 75 6.61 2.51 20.96
CA ALA A 75 6.29 1.72 22.15
C ALA A 75 4.77 1.67 22.46
N SER A 76 4.02 2.66 22.00
CA SER A 76 2.56 2.75 22.16
C SER A 76 1.80 2.17 20.96
N GLY A 77 2.49 1.58 19.98
CA GLY A 77 1.89 1.02 18.76
C GLY A 77 1.31 2.08 17.80
N ILE A 78 1.79 3.32 17.87
CA ILE A 78 1.33 4.41 17.00
C ILE A 78 2.26 4.52 15.80
N VAL A 79 1.68 4.36 14.61
CA VAL A 79 2.38 4.54 13.34
C VAL A 79 2.43 6.03 12.97
N LEU A 80 3.58 6.49 12.50
CA LEU A 80 3.79 7.86 12.03
C LEU A 80 3.23 8.02 10.61
N GLU A 81 2.64 9.18 10.32
CA GLU A 81 2.24 9.57 8.97
C GLU A 81 3.29 10.50 8.35
N GLU A 82 3.08 10.91 7.10
CA GLU A 82 4.04 11.69 6.33
C GLU A 82 4.48 12.97 7.06
N VAL A 83 3.54 13.69 7.68
CA VAL A 83 3.81 14.97 8.34
C VAL A 83 4.82 14.82 9.47
N GLU A 84 4.64 13.81 10.34
CA GLU A 84 5.57 13.58 11.44
C GLU A 84 6.92 13.04 10.97
N ILE A 85 6.93 12.14 9.97
CA ILE A 85 8.20 11.63 9.40
C ILE A 85 8.97 12.75 8.71
N SER A 86 8.29 13.62 7.96
CA SER A 86 8.89 14.78 7.28
C SER A 86 9.46 15.79 8.28
N ALA A 87 8.78 16.02 9.41
CA ALA A 87 9.31 16.88 10.47
C ALA A 87 10.57 16.29 11.13
N LEU A 88 10.60 14.98 11.39
CA LEU A 88 11.77 14.27 11.90
C LEU A 88 12.94 14.27 10.89
N LEU A 89 12.64 14.11 9.60
CA LEU A 89 13.60 14.23 8.51
C LEU A 89 14.20 15.65 8.48
N LYS A 90 13.36 16.68 8.52
CA LYS A 90 13.76 18.08 8.50
C LYS A 90 14.69 18.44 9.65
N VAL A 91 14.35 18.06 10.89
CA VAL A 91 15.23 18.34 12.05
C VAL A 91 16.53 17.55 11.99
N SER A 92 16.51 16.34 11.42
CA SER A 92 17.72 15.53 11.22
C SER A 92 18.67 16.16 10.20
N ALA A 93 18.11 16.67 9.09
CA ALA A 93 18.87 17.40 8.08
C ALA A 93 19.46 18.70 8.66
N ALA A 94 18.65 19.48 9.37
CA ALA A 94 19.07 20.75 9.97
C ALA A 94 20.15 20.58 11.07
N THR A 95 20.11 19.48 11.81
CA THR A 95 21.14 19.15 12.82
C THR A 95 22.31 18.32 12.26
N GLY A 96 22.32 18.06 10.96
CA GLY A 96 23.42 17.40 10.25
C GLY A 96 23.63 15.93 10.64
N ARG A 97 22.56 15.21 10.99
CA ARG A 97 22.58 13.80 11.44
C ARG A 97 22.29 12.84 10.28
N GLU A 98 23.31 12.49 9.51
CA GLU A 98 23.19 11.70 8.26
C GLU A 98 22.50 10.33 8.45
N ASN A 99 22.76 9.64 9.55
CA ASN A 99 22.18 8.32 9.82
C ASN A 99 20.67 8.41 10.10
N LYS A 100 20.24 9.50 10.75
CA LYS A 100 18.82 9.75 11.01
C LYS A 100 18.10 10.18 9.73
N VAL A 101 18.74 10.99 8.88
CA VAL A 101 18.20 11.32 7.55
C VAL A 101 17.96 10.05 6.72
N TYR A 102 18.96 9.17 6.64
CA TYR A 102 18.83 7.88 5.94
C TYR A 102 17.66 7.06 6.49
N ARG A 103 17.57 6.93 7.82
CA ARG A 103 16.45 6.23 8.49
C ARG A 103 15.09 6.80 8.08
N TYR A 104 14.93 8.12 8.09
CA TYR A 104 13.64 8.73 7.77
C TYR A 104 13.29 8.69 6.28
N LEU A 105 14.27 8.68 5.37
CA LEU A 105 14.01 8.38 3.95
C LEU A 105 13.44 6.96 3.78
N HIS A 106 14.00 5.98 4.49
CA HIS A 106 13.44 4.62 4.49
C HIS A 106 12.06 4.54 5.17
N LYS A 107 11.80 5.33 6.22
CA LYS A 107 10.44 5.42 6.79
C LYS A 107 9.43 6.02 5.80
N LEU A 108 9.80 7.08 5.06
CA LEU A 108 8.94 7.61 4.00
C LEU A 108 8.66 6.55 2.93
N ARG A 109 9.69 5.79 2.51
CA ARG A 109 9.52 4.66 1.59
C ARG A 109 8.51 3.63 2.11
N GLU A 110 8.65 3.25 3.38
CA GLU A 110 7.87 2.18 3.98
C GLU A 110 6.42 2.58 4.27
N TYR A 111 6.20 3.76 4.87
CA TYR A 111 4.88 4.14 5.36
C TYR A 111 4.10 5.04 4.40
N VAL A 112 4.77 5.78 3.50
CA VAL A 112 4.13 6.81 2.66
C VAL A 112 4.10 6.41 1.18
N GLY A 113 5.21 5.90 0.64
CA GLY A 113 5.31 5.47 -0.76
C GLY A 113 5.64 6.62 -1.72
N PHE A 114 4.76 7.61 -1.88
CA PHE A 114 5.01 8.84 -2.65
C PHE A 114 4.70 10.07 -1.81
N VAL A 115 5.49 11.13 -1.98
CA VAL A 115 5.52 12.26 -1.04
C VAL A 115 4.78 13.48 -1.55
N SER A 116 4.38 14.36 -0.64
CA SER A 116 3.86 15.69 -0.94
C SER A 116 4.96 16.60 -1.51
N GLU A 117 4.56 17.71 -2.14
CA GLU A 117 5.53 18.69 -2.66
C GLU A 117 6.33 19.32 -1.51
N GLU A 118 5.73 19.51 -0.34
CA GLU A 118 6.39 20.03 0.87
C GLU A 118 7.49 19.08 1.35
N THR A 119 7.20 17.78 1.47
CA THR A 119 8.19 16.77 1.85
C THR A 119 9.28 16.63 0.80
N SER A 120 8.93 16.74 -0.49
CA SER A 120 9.92 16.70 -1.58
C SER A 120 10.97 17.81 -1.45
N LYS A 121 10.58 19.02 -1.00
CA LYS A 121 11.49 20.13 -0.77
C LYS A 121 12.44 19.87 0.39
N VAL A 122 11.97 19.26 1.48
CA VAL A 122 12.83 18.88 2.61
C VAL A 122 13.91 17.89 2.17
N ILE A 123 13.55 16.92 1.33
CA ILE A 123 14.48 15.94 0.77
C ILE A 123 15.47 16.64 -0.19
N GLU A 124 14.99 17.52 -1.06
CA GLU A 124 15.81 18.31 -2.00
C GLU A 124 16.82 19.20 -1.26
N GLU A 125 16.40 19.87 -0.18
CA GLU A 125 17.27 20.69 0.68
C GLU A 125 18.39 19.87 1.31
N TRP A 126 18.11 18.66 1.79
CA TRP A 126 19.15 17.77 2.30
C TRP A 126 20.19 17.45 1.21
N PHE A 127 19.76 16.95 0.06
CA PHE A 127 20.69 16.53 -1.00
C PHE A 127 21.48 17.69 -1.62
N CYS A 128 20.92 18.91 -1.60
CA CYS A 128 21.63 20.12 -2.00
C CYS A 128 22.58 20.68 -0.93
N SER A 129 22.57 20.15 0.30
CA SER A 129 23.43 20.64 1.38
C SER A 129 24.89 20.17 1.26
N GLU A 130 25.82 20.94 1.81
CA GLU A 130 27.23 20.53 1.88
C GLU A 130 27.39 19.25 2.70
N LYS A 131 26.65 19.13 3.81
CA LYS A 131 26.72 17.96 4.69
C LYS A 131 26.37 16.65 3.97
N ALA A 132 25.37 16.67 3.07
CA ALA A 132 25.00 15.49 2.29
C ALA A 132 26.11 15.05 1.31
N SER A 133 26.97 15.97 0.88
CA SER A 133 28.12 15.64 0.01
C SER A 133 29.28 14.97 0.76
N GLU A 134 29.35 15.15 2.08
CA GLU A 134 30.43 14.65 2.94
C GLU A 134 30.12 13.31 3.63
N VAL A 135 28.93 12.74 3.40
CA VAL A 135 28.46 11.58 4.15
C VAL A 135 29.35 10.35 3.95
N VAL A 136 29.71 9.73 5.08
CA VAL A 136 30.67 8.62 5.18
C VAL A 136 30.11 7.33 4.56
N ARG A 137 30.98 6.66 3.81
CA ARG A 137 30.70 5.51 2.96
C ARG A 137 30.46 4.22 3.73
N ILE A 138 29.60 3.39 3.15
CA ILE A 138 29.77 1.94 3.19
C ILE A 138 30.54 1.51 1.93
N GLY A 139 31.42 0.52 2.07
CA GLY A 139 32.18 -0.02 0.95
C GLY A 139 31.27 -0.30 -0.25
N SER A 140 31.72 0.06 -1.44
CA SER A 140 30.98 -0.07 -2.71
C SER A 140 30.99 -1.52 -3.22
N ASP A 141 30.67 -2.46 -2.35
CA ASP A 141 30.48 -3.85 -2.74
C ASP A 141 29.11 -3.97 -3.42
N VAL A 142 29.12 -3.74 -4.73
CA VAL A 142 27.93 -3.79 -5.57
C VAL A 142 27.23 -5.14 -5.48
N GLU A 143 27.97 -6.24 -5.28
CA GLU A 143 27.39 -7.57 -5.14
C GLU A 143 26.60 -7.69 -3.83
N LEU A 144 27.15 -7.16 -2.74
CA LEU A 144 26.46 -7.11 -1.45
C LEU A 144 25.22 -6.20 -1.49
N LEU A 145 25.31 -5.03 -2.12
CA LEU A 145 24.19 -4.10 -2.29
C LEU A 145 23.07 -4.75 -3.13
N ARG A 146 23.43 -5.41 -4.23
CA ARG A 146 22.49 -6.11 -5.11
C ARG A 146 21.83 -7.29 -4.40
N ALA A 147 22.59 -8.08 -3.65
CA ALA A 147 22.07 -9.19 -2.86
C ALA A 147 21.10 -8.71 -1.77
N ALA A 148 21.41 -7.61 -1.10
CA ALA A 148 20.51 -6.98 -0.14
C ALA A 148 19.23 -6.48 -0.81
N ALA A 149 19.33 -5.81 -1.96
CA ALA A 149 18.17 -5.34 -2.70
C ALA A 149 17.25 -6.48 -3.14
N LEU A 150 17.82 -7.59 -3.64
CA LEU A 150 17.05 -8.78 -4.02
C LEU A 150 16.35 -9.42 -2.81
N LYS A 151 17.06 -9.55 -1.68
CA LYS A 151 16.50 -10.09 -0.44
C LYS A 151 15.34 -9.25 0.10
N ASN A 152 15.38 -7.94 -0.14
CA ASN A 152 14.38 -6.98 0.33
C ASN A 152 13.15 -6.85 -0.59
N GLY A 153 13.01 -7.69 -1.63
CA GLY A 153 11.91 -7.62 -2.60
C GLY A 153 12.13 -6.61 -3.74
N GLY A 154 13.35 -6.07 -3.87
CA GLY A 154 13.72 -5.10 -4.90
C GLY A 154 13.57 -3.63 -4.47
N GLY A 155 14.27 -2.75 -5.20
CA GLY A 155 14.12 -1.29 -5.10
C GLY A 155 14.75 -0.60 -3.88
N TRP A 156 15.44 -1.30 -2.97
CA TRP A 156 16.22 -0.68 -1.89
C TRP A 156 17.17 -1.69 -1.21
N HIS A 157 18.34 -1.23 -0.74
CA HIS A 157 19.29 -2.09 -0.01
C HIS A 157 19.36 -1.79 1.49
N GLY A 158 19.15 -0.54 1.91
CA GLY A 158 19.00 -0.17 3.33
C GLY A 158 20.27 -0.29 4.17
N LEU A 159 21.43 -0.28 3.52
CA LEU A 159 22.70 -0.52 4.19
C LEU A 159 23.34 0.79 4.65
N GLY A 160 23.13 1.89 3.94
CA GLY A 160 23.71 3.21 4.22
C GLY A 160 24.03 3.96 2.93
N TRP A 161 24.71 5.09 3.03
CA TRP A 161 25.01 5.94 1.87
C TRP A 161 26.12 5.37 0.98
N VAL A 162 25.95 5.50 -0.34
CA VAL A 162 26.88 4.98 -1.37
C VAL A 162 27.43 6.13 -2.24
N GLY A 163 28.64 5.97 -2.76
CA GLY A 163 29.33 6.95 -3.62
C GLY A 163 30.08 8.03 -2.86
N GLU A 164 30.64 9.00 -3.59
CA GLU A 164 31.29 10.20 -3.05
C GLU A 164 30.88 11.45 -3.83
N GLY A 165 31.06 12.62 -3.21
CA GLY A 165 30.89 13.91 -3.89
C GLY A 165 29.48 14.48 -3.84
N LYS A 166 29.28 15.52 -4.66
CA LYS A 166 28.04 16.29 -4.70
C LYS A 166 26.92 15.48 -5.35
N TRP A 167 25.74 15.55 -4.74
CA TRP A 167 24.52 15.03 -5.34
C TRP A 167 24.05 15.92 -6.47
N VAL A 168 23.44 15.30 -7.48
CA VAL A 168 22.73 15.94 -8.57
C VAL A 168 21.26 15.63 -8.38
N VAL A 169 20.46 16.66 -8.11
CA VAL A 169 19.02 16.56 -7.96
C VAL A 169 18.34 17.08 -9.22
N LYS A 170 17.45 16.29 -9.81
CA LYS A 170 16.65 16.66 -10.97
C LYS A 170 15.20 16.22 -10.77
N LYS A 171 14.24 17.05 -11.16
CA LYS A 171 12.83 16.65 -11.27
C LYS A 171 12.53 16.30 -12.73
N GLY A 172 11.87 15.17 -12.97
CA GLY A 172 11.51 14.70 -14.30
C GLY A 172 10.52 13.54 -14.26
N ASN A 173 10.14 13.01 -15.42
CA ASN A 173 9.20 11.89 -15.52
C ASN A 173 9.93 10.55 -15.65
N VAL A 174 9.14 9.49 -15.51
CA VAL A 174 9.53 8.11 -15.77
C VAL A 174 8.70 7.61 -16.95
N SER A 175 9.31 6.86 -17.85
CA SER A 175 8.64 6.29 -19.01
C SER A 175 7.65 5.17 -18.62
N ALA A 176 6.82 4.72 -19.57
CA ALA A 176 5.84 3.66 -19.31
C ALA A 176 6.48 2.30 -18.96
N ASP A 177 7.72 2.07 -19.38
CA ASP A 177 8.54 0.90 -19.08
C ASP A 177 9.39 1.05 -17.81
N GLY A 178 9.32 2.19 -17.12
CA GLY A 178 9.98 2.40 -15.84
C GLY A 178 11.37 3.02 -15.92
N GLU A 179 11.80 3.53 -17.08
CA GLU A 179 13.08 4.24 -17.22
C GLU A 179 12.95 5.69 -16.73
N CYS A 180 13.83 6.10 -15.81
CA CYS A 180 13.91 7.48 -15.37
C CYS A 180 14.54 8.36 -16.44
N LEU A 181 13.80 9.33 -16.97
CA LEU A 181 14.27 10.22 -18.04
C LEU A 181 15.40 11.17 -17.60
N SER A 182 15.72 11.23 -16.31
CA SER A 182 16.80 12.09 -15.77
C SER A 182 18.17 11.41 -15.72
N CYS A 183 18.21 10.09 -15.51
CA CYS A 183 19.44 9.32 -15.30
C CYS A 183 19.55 8.05 -16.17
N GLY A 184 18.46 7.62 -16.82
CA GLY A 184 18.39 6.39 -17.63
C GLY A 184 18.32 5.09 -16.81
N GLU A 185 18.21 5.16 -15.48
CA GLU A 185 18.05 3.96 -14.65
C GLU A 185 16.61 3.45 -14.72
N HIS A 186 16.46 2.12 -14.73
CA HIS A 186 15.15 1.48 -14.66
C HIS A 186 14.75 1.30 -13.20
N LEU A 187 13.54 1.77 -12.87
CA LEU A 187 12.93 1.53 -11.57
C LEU A 187 12.58 0.05 -11.40
N ALA A 188 12.74 -0.46 -10.20
CA ALA A 188 12.39 -1.83 -9.86
C ALA A 188 10.88 -2.01 -9.75
N CYS A 189 10.41 -3.20 -10.11
CA CYS A 189 9.13 -3.73 -9.64
C CYS A 189 9.36 -4.29 -8.23
N VAL A 190 8.98 -3.53 -7.22
CA VAL A 190 9.13 -3.91 -5.82
C VAL A 190 8.01 -4.88 -5.47
N ASP A 191 8.38 -6.10 -5.09
CA ASP A 191 7.44 -7.10 -4.61
C ASP A 191 6.95 -6.76 -3.21
N THR A 192 5.74 -7.24 -2.91
CA THR A 192 5.17 -7.13 -1.57
C THR A 192 5.95 -8.03 -0.60
N ASN A 193 6.23 -7.52 0.61
CA ASN A 193 6.93 -8.31 1.64
C ASN A 193 6.13 -9.57 1.97
N GLU A 194 6.78 -10.73 1.97
CA GLU A 194 6.13 -12.03 2.17
C GLU A 194 5.44 -12.11 3.54
N VAL A 195 6.09 -11.61 4.58
CA VAL A 195 5.55 -11.59 5.94
C VAL A 195 4.32 -10.67 6.03
N GLU A 196 4.37 -9.51 5.36
CA GLU A 196 3.21 -8.61 5.30
C GLU A 196 2.06 -9.21 4.51
N THR A 197 2.37 -9.92 3.42
CA THR A 197 1.38 -10.63 2.60
C THR A 197 0.71 -11.73 3.40
N GLU A 198 1.47 -12.52 4.17
CA GLU A 198 0.92 -13.53 5.05
C GLU A 198 0.04 -12.91 6.15
N ASN A 199 0.50 -11.84 6.79
CA ASN A 199 -0.29 -11.12 7.79
C ASN A 199 -1.58 -10.54 7.19
N PHE A 200 -1.51 -10.04 5.96
CA PHE A 200 -2.67 -9.55 5.22
C PHE A 200 -3.67 -10.68 4.95
N VAL A 201 -3.21 -11.82 4.44
CA VAL A 201 -4.04 -13.01 4.20
C VAL A 201 -4.67 -13.51 5.50
N ASN A 202 -3.91 -13.59 6.59
CA ASN A 202 -4.41 -14.02 7.90
C ASN A 202 -5.48 -13.05 8.44
N SER A 203 -5.27 -11.74 8.29
CA SER A 203 -6.23 -10.72 8.68
C SER A 203 -7.51 -10.80 7.86
N LEU A 204 -7.39 -11.06 6.56
CA LEU A 204 -8.50 -11.24 5.64
C LEU A 204 -9.37 -12.44 6.04
N VAL A 205 -8.74 -13.58 6.34
CA VAL A 205 -9.42 -14.79 6.83
C VAL A 205 -10.13 -14.50 8.15
N ALA A 206 -9.46 -13.85 9.10
CA ALA A 206 -10.06 -13.50 10.39
C ALA A 206 -11.30 -12.61 10.24
N LEU A 207 -11.25 -11.62 9.35
CA LEU A 207 -12.38 -10.74 9.07
C LEU A 207 -13.54 -11.48 8.39
N ALA A 208 -13.26 -12.36 7.44
CA ALA A 208 -14.26 -13.19 6.78
C ALA A 208 -15.01 -14.08 7.81
N VAL A 209 -14.27 -14.69 8.75
CA VAL A 209 -14.84 -15.52 9.82
C VAL A 209 -15.62 -14.70 10.85
N GLU A 210 -15.09 -13.55 11.28
CA GLU A 210 -15.78 -12.69 12.26
C GLU A 210 -17.14 -12.21 11.74
N ARG A 211 -17.21 -11.85 10.45
CA ARG A 211 -18.46 -11.42 9.84
C ARG A 211 -19.47 -12.55 9.69
N LYS A 212 -19.02 -13.77 9.39
CA LYS A 212 -19.85 -14.97 9.44
C LYS A 212 -20.50 -15.13 10.81
N ALA A 213 -19.77 -14.89 11.90
CA ALA A 213 -20.30 -15.00 13.26
C ALA A 213 -21.34 -13.91 13.62
N LYS A 214 -21.29 -12.72 12.99
CA LYS A 214 -22.23 -11.61 13.25
C LYS A 214 -23.53 -11.73 12.43
N MET A 215 -23.51 -12.44 11.30
CA MET A 215 -24.70 -12.74 10.52
C MET A 215 -25.45 -13.91 11.18
N ASN A 216 -26.43 -13.58 12.04
CA ASN A 216 -27.34 -14.53 12.68
C ASN A 216 -28.30 -15.22 11.68
N SER A 217 -27.78 -15.91 10.66
CA SER A 217 -28.59 -16.65 9.69
C SER A 217 -28.50 -18.15 9.92
N SER A 218 -29.66 -18.77 10.13
CA SER A 218 -29.90 -20.20 10.38
C SER A 218 -29.71 -21.11 9.15
N GLU A 219 -29.01 -20.67 8.11
CA GLU A 219 -28.62 -21.53 6.98
C GLU A 219 -27.19 -22.04 7.19
N PRO A 220 -26.91 -23.34 6.94
CA PRO A 220 -25.55 -23.86 6.94
C PRO A 220 -24.80 -23.26 5.73
N MET A 221 -24.08 -22.17 5.96
CA MET A 221 -23.20 -21.57 4.96
C MET A 221 -21.90 -22.37 4.92
N GLU A 222 -21.59 -22.92 3.74
CA GLU A 222 -20.32 -23.57 3.40
C GLU A 222 -19.15 -22.75 3.96
N ASP A 223 -18.19 -23.44 4.58
CA ASP A 223 -17.15 -22.78 5.35
C ASP A 223 -16.11 -22.14 4.43
N PHE A 224 -15.61 -20.95 4.78
CA PHE A 224 -14.57 -20.28 3.98
C PHE A 224 -13.32 -21.18 3.86
N SER A 225 -13.11 -22.06 4.83
CA SER A 225 -12.10 -23.12 4.82
C SER A 225 -12.23 -24.09 3.64
N GLU A 226 -13.44 -24.42 3.19
CA GLU A 226 -13.65 -25.27 1.99
C GLU A 226 -13.09 -24.60 0.74
N PHE A 227 -13.26 -23.28 0.61
CA PHE A 227 -12.64 -22.52 -0.46
C PHE A 227 -11.12 -22.51 -0.34
N GLN A 228 -10.58 -22.36 0.88
CA GLN A 228 -9.13 -22.40 1.10
C GLN A 228 -8.53 -23.75 0.66
N GLU A 229 -9.14 -24.86 1.08
CA GLU A 229 -8.73 -26.22 0.68
C GLU A 229 -8.90 -26.46 -0.82
N TRP A 230 -10.01 -25.98 -1.40
CA TRP A 230 -10.25 -26.08 -2.83
C TRP A 230 -9.16 -25.33 -3.61
N LEU A 231 -8.81 -24.12 -3.17
CA LEU A 231 -7.79 -23.29 -3.82
C LEU A 231 -6.41 -23.96 -3.79
N GLU A 232 -6.02 -24.55 -2.66
CA GLU A 232 -4.74 -25.27 -2.52
C GLU A 232 -4.65 -26.51 -3.43
N LYS A 233 -5.78 -27.14 -3.74
CA LYS A 233 -5.84 -28.34 -4.56
C LYS A 233 -5.89 -28.07 -6.08
N HIS A 234 -6.47 -26.94 -6.51
CA HIS A 234 -6.87 -26.75 -7.91
C HIS A 234 -6.03 -25.76 -8.74
N GLY A 235 -5.04 -25.04 -8.19
CA GLY A 235 -4.17 -24.35 -9.13
C GLY A 235 -3.09 -23.41 -8.64
N ASP A 236 -2.34 -23.00 -9.66
CA ASP A 236 -1.35 -21.92 -9.71
C ASP A 236 -1.85 -20.95 -10.81
N TYR A 237 -2.80 -20.10 -10.43
CA TYR A 237 -3.47 -19.15 -11.34
C TYR A 237 -2.66 -17.86 -11.46
N GLU A 238 -2.49 -17.36 -12.68
CA GLU A 238 -1.80 -16.08 -12.95
C GLU A 238 -2.70 -14.86 -12.77
N ALA A 239 -4.03 -15.05 -12.78
CA ALA A 239 -4.99 -13.98 -12.56
C ALA A 239 -6.31 -14.50 -11.96
N ILE A 240 -6.92 -13.67 -11.12
CA ILE A 240 -8.22 -13.86 -10.48
C ILE A 240 -9.19 -12.79 -10.98
N LEU A 241 -10.42 -13.16 -11.29
CA LEU A 241 -11.45 -12.27 -11.84
C LEU A 241 -12.58 -12.10 -10.85
N ASP A 242 -12.90 -10.84 -10.57
CA ASP A 242 -14.17 -10.46 -9.97
C ASP A 242 -15.26 -10.54 -11.06
N GLY A 243 -15.88 -11.70 -11.17
CA GLY A 243 -16.85 -11.97 -12.22
C GLY A 243 -18.09 -11.08 -12.13
N ALA A 244 -18.48 -10.66 -10.92
CA ALA A 244 -19.63 -9.80 -10.71
C ALA A 244 -19.35 -8.39 -11.22
N ASN A 245 -18.19 -7.82 -10.87
CA ASN A 245 -17.78 -6.49 -11.31
C ASN A 245 -17.61 -6.42 -12.84
N ILE A 246 -17.03 -7.44 -13.46
CA ILE A 246 -16.87 -7.52 -14.91
C ILE A 246 -18.23 -7.63 -15.61
N GLY A 247 -19.07 -8.57 -15.19
CA GLY A 247 -20.35 -8.82 -15.86
C GLY A 247 -21.38 -7.70 -15.67
N LEU A 248 -21.24 -6.83 -14.66
CA LEU A 248 -22.14 -5.70 -14.41
C LEU A 248 -21.58 -4.36 -14.90
N TYR A 249 -20.37 -4.34 -15.46
CA TYR A 249 -19.73 -3.11 -15.90
C TYR A 249 -20.48 -2.43 -17.05
N GLN A 250 -20.85 -1.16 -16.84
CA GLN A 250 -21.66 -0.34 -17.76
C GLN A 250 -23.06 -0.94 -18.08
N GLN A 251 -23.62 -1.76 -17.20
CA GLN A 251 -24.94 -2.39 -17.38
C GLN A 251 -26.09 -1.64 -16.66
N ASN A 252 -25.91 -0.38 -16.27
CA ASN A 252 -26.88 0.38 -15.46
C ASN A 252 -28.05 1.00 -16.27
N PHE A 253 -28.58 0.30 -17.27
CA PHE A 253 -29.74 0.73 -18.08
C PHE A 253 -30.97 -0.15 -17.83
N ALA A 254 -32.16 0.25 -18.33
CA ALA A 254 -33.45 -0.35 -17.93
C ALA A 254 -33.55 -1.87 -18.18
N ASP A 255 -32.97 -2.37 -19.28
CA ASP A 255 -32.86 -3.81 -19.62
C ASP A 255 -31.43 -4.35 -19.38
N GLY A 256 -30.63 -3.59 -18.62
CA GLY A 256 -29.25 -3.94 -18.33
C GLY A 256 -29.17 -5.10 -17.36
N GLY A 257 -28.29 -6.04 -17.67
CA GLY A 257 -28.16 -7.29 -16.92
C GLY A 257 -26.73 -7.80 -16.95
N PHE A 258 -26.51 -8.97 -16.36
CA PHE A 258 -25.20 -9.58 -16.34
C PHE A 258 -24.74 -9.96 -17.77
N SER A 259 -23.58 -9.44 -18.18
CA SER A 259 -23.00 -9.67 -19.50
C SER A 259 -21.92 -10.76 -19.46
N LEU A 260 -22.30 -11.99 -19.80
CA LEU A 260 -21.33 -13.06 -20.00
C LEU A 260 -20.30 -12.77 -21.11
N PRO A 261 -20.66 -12.14 -22.26
CA PRO A 261 -19.68 -11.82 -23.30
C PRO A 261 -18.56 -10.88 -22.83
N GLN A 262 -18.84 -9.93 -21.93
CA GLN A 262 -17.80 -9.09 -21.32
C GLN A 262 -16.81 -9.94 -20.52
N LEU A 263 -17.33 -10.83 -19.67
CA LEU A 263 -16.51 -11.74 -18.87
C LEU A 263 -15.67 -12.68 -19.74
N GLU A 264 -16.27 -13.27 -20.76
CA GLU A 264 -15.58 -14.14 -21.72
C GLU A 264 -14.46 -13.40 -22.48
N ALA A 265 -14.67 -12.13 -22.85
CA ALA A 265 -13.64 -11.31 -23.49
C ALA A 265 -12.42 -11.12 -22.58
N VAL A 266 -12.63 -10.87 -21.28
CA VAL A 266 -11.54 -10.72 -20.30
C VAL A 266 -10.78 -12.04 -20.15
N VAL A 267 -11.49 -13.16 -20.02
CA VAL A 267 -10.89 -14.49 -19.91
C VAL A 267 -10.02 -14.81 -21.12
N LYS A 268 -10.52 -14.57 -22.34
CA LYS A 268 -9.77 -14.81 -23.59
C LYS A 268 -8.53 -13.91 -23.71
N GLU A 269 -8.65 -12.63 -23.38
CA GLU A 269 -7.52 -11.69 -23.42
C GLU A 269 -6.41 -12.12 -22.46
N LEU A 270 -6.74 -12.46 -21.21
CA LEU A 270 -5.77 -12.93 -20.22
C LEU A 270 -5.13 -14.26 -20.61
N TYR A 271 -5.93 -15.23 -21.08
CA TYR A 271 -5.41 -16.49 -21.60
C TYR A 271 -4.46 -16.29 -22.79
N SER A 272 -4.75 -15.30 -23.64
CA SER A 272 -3.90 -14.97 -24.78
C SER A 272 -2.55 -14.36 -24.36
N LYS A 273 -2.57 -13.49 -23.34
CA LYS A 273 -1.41 -12.81 -22.77
C LYS A 273 -0.54 -13.71 -21.89
N SER A 274 -1.14 -14.73 -21.27
CA SER A 274 -0.40 -15.75 -20.52
C SER A 274 0.54 -16.50 -21.46
N GLY A 275 1.85 -16.44 -21.19
CA GLY A 275 2.86 -17.13 -21.98
C GLY A 275 2.67 -18.65 -22.01
N ASN A 276 2.06 -19.20 -20.95
CA ASN A 276 1.79 -20.63 -20.77
C ASN A 276 0.34 -21.02 -21.06
N LYS A 277 -0.48 -20.10 -21.59
CA LYS A 277 -1.91 -20.34 -21.84
C LYS A 277 -2.63 -20.83 -20.57
N LYS A 278 -2.35 -20.18 -19.43
CA LYS A 278 -3.09 -20.44 -18.20
C LYS A 278 -4.43 -19.71 -18.23
N TRP A 279 -5.47 -20.40 -17.82
CA TRP A 279 -6.78 -19.79 -17.60
C TRP A 279 -6.78 -19.02 -16.28
N PRO A 280 -7.48 -17.89 -16.21
CA PRO A 280 -7.68 -17.21 -14.96
C PRO A 280 -8.82 -17.85 -14.15
N LEU A 281 -8.82 -17.67 -12.82
CA LEU A 281 -9.92 -18.12 -11.95
C LEU A 281 -11.03 -17.09 -11.89
N ILE A 282 -12.26 -17.51 -12.19
CA ILE A 282 -13.47 -16.68 -12.13
C ILE A 282 -14.19 -16.93 -10.81
N LEU A 283 -14.50 -15.87 -10.08
CA LEU A 283 -15.32 -15.95 -8.88
C LEU A 283 -16.69 -15.32 -9.12
N LEU A 284 -17.74 -16.11 -8.92
CA LEU A 284 -19.13 -15.69 -9.10
C LEU A 284 -20.05 -16.30 -8.05
N HIS A 285 -21.00 -15.50 -7.56
CA HIS A 285 -21.99 -15.98 -6.60
C HIS A 285 -22.94 -17.02 -7.21
N LYS A 286 -23.26 -18.08 -6.44
CA LYS A 286 -24.08 -19.24 -6.85
C LYS A 286 -25.39 -18.88 -7.57
N LYS A 287 -26.11 -17.87 -7.07
CA LYS A 287 -27.34 -17.35 -7.71
C LYS A 287 -27.11 -16.91 -9.17
N ARG A 288 -25.99 -16.28 -9.47
CA ARG A 288 -25.66 -15.80 -10.83
C ARG A 288 -25.27 -16.96 -11.73
N VAL A 289 -24.48 -17.90 -11.21
CA VAL A 289 -24.10 -19.11 -11.97
C VAL A 289 -25.31 -19.96 -12.34
N ASN A 290 -26.24 -20.17 -11.40
CA ASN A 290 -27.49 -20.88 -11.69
C ASN A 290 -28.31 -20.18 -12.78
N ALA A 291 -28.48 -18.86 -12.72
CA ALA A 291 -29.19 -18.10 -13.74
C ALA A 291 -28.51 -18.18 -15.12
N LEU A 292 -27.18 -18.26 -15.18
CA LEU A 292 -26.44 -18.46 -16.42
C LEU A 292 -26.60 -19.89 -16.98
N LEU A 293 -26.65 -20.90 -16.11
CA LEU A 293 -26.89 -22.30 -16.51
C LEU A 293 -28.31 -22.55 -17.01
N GLU A 294 -29.29 -21.79 -16.52
CA GLU A 294 -30.68 -21.81 -17.01
C GLU A 294 -30.80 -21.21 -18.42
N ASN A 295 -29.87 -20.34 -18.82
CA ASN A 295 -29.85 -19.75 -20.15
C ASN A 295 -29.11 -20.65 -21.15
N HIS A 296 -29.87 -21.22 -22.12
CA HIS A 296 -29.33 -22.12 -23.14
C HIS A 296 -28.15 -21.56 -23.94
N ASN A 297 -28.07 -20.25 -24.16
CA ASN A 297 -26.98 -19.63 -24.92
C ASN A 297 -25.66 -19.57 -24.13
N HIS A 298 -25.74 -19.59 -22.80
CA HIS A 298 -24.60 -19.42 -21.90
C HIS A 298 -24.14 -20.73 -21.25
N ARG A 299 -25.07 -21.69 -21.12
CA ARG A 299 -24.88 -22.94 -20.40
C ARG A 299 -23.60 -23.68 -20.77
N ASN A 300 -23.32 -23.89 -22.06
CA ASN A 300 -22.16 -24.65 -22.51
C ASN A 300 -20.84 -24.02 -22.04
N VAL A 301 -20.74 -22.68 -22.09
CA VAL A 301 -19.53 -21.95 -21.69
C VAL A 301 -19.32 -22.06 -20.17
N VAL A 302 -20.40 -21.95 -19.39
CA VAL A 302 -20.31 -22.07 -17.93
C VAL A 302 -20.00 -23.50 -17.49
N GLU A 303 -20.59 -24.51 -18.12
CA GLU A 303 -20.28 -25.93 -17.85
C GLU A 303 -18.82 -26.25 -18.21
N GLU A 304 -18.28 -25.68 -19.29
CA GLU A 304 -16.85 -25.79 -19.64
C GLU A 304 -15.97 -25.15 -18.56
N TRP A 305 -16.32 -23.96 -18.07
CA TRP A 305 -15.54 -23.29 -17.01
C TRP A 305 -15.54 -24.06 -15.68
N ILE A 306 -16.67 -24.68 -15.33
CA ILE A 306 -16.76 -25.54 -14.14
C ILE A 306 -15.91 -26.81 -14.34
N SER A 307 -16.00 -27.44 -15.51
CA SER A 307 -15.28 -28.70 -15.80
C SER A 307 -13.77 -28.54 -15.87
N ASN A 308 -13.30 -27.33 -16.21
CA ASN A 308 -11.87 -26.99 -16.28
C ASN A 308 -11.32 -26.41 -14.98
N ASP A 309 -12.10 -26.36 -13.89
CA ASP A 309 -11.72 -25.76 -12.60
C ASP A 309 -11.29 -24.28 -12.72
N VAL A 310 -11.91 -23.52 -13.63
CA VAL A 310 -11.62 -22.08 -13.87
C VAL A 310 -12.75 -21.17 -13.39
N LEU A 311 -13.81 -21.74 -12.82
CA LEU A 311 -14.89 -21.00 -12.16
C LEU A 311 -15.17 -21.60 -10.78
N TYR A 312 -15.14 -20.75 -9.76
CA TYR A 312 -15.57 -21.10 -8.41
C TYR A 312 -16.86 -20.37 -8.04
N THR A 313 -17.84 -21.13 -7.53
CA THR A 313 -19.13 -20.60 -7.10
C THR A 313 -19.11 -20.20 -5.65
N THR A 314 -19.24 -18.90 -5.33
CA THR A 314 -19.30 -18.46 -3.93
C THR A 314 -20.68 -18.77 -3.33
N PRO A 315 -20.73 -19.21 -2.05
CA PRO A 315 -21.96 -19.69 -1.43
C PRO A 315 -22.96 -18.55 -1.15
N PRO A 316 -24.28 -18.85 -1.10
CA PRO A 316 -25.30 -17.87 -0.74
C PRO A 316 -25.05 -17.25 0.63
N GLY A 317 -25.25 -15.93 0.73
CA GLY A 317 -25.10 -15.19 1.99
C GLY A 317 -23.67 -14.73 2.29
N SER A 318 -22.68 -15.23 1.55
CA SER A 318 -21.31 -14.76 1.65
C SER A 318 -21.05 -13.60 0.71
N ASN A 319 -20.17 -12.68 1.14
CA ASN A 319 -19.64 -11.65 0.24
C ASN A 319 -18.56 -12.26 -0.66
N ASP A 320 -18.70 -12.12 -1.98
CA ASP A 320 -17.74 -12.56 -2.99
C ASP A 320 -16.38 -11.84 -2.87
N ASP A 321 -16.37 -10.64 -2.29
CA ASP A 321 -15.16 -9.83 -2.07
C ASP A 321 -14.02 -10.56 -1.36
N TRP A 322 -14.36 -11.34 -0.33
CA TRP A 322 -13.35 -12.08 0.44
C TRP A 322 -12.65 -13.15 -0.37
N TYR A 323 -13.35 -13.75 -1.35
CA TYR A 323 -12.85 -14.90 -2.09
C TYR A 323 -11.83 -14.47 -3.13
N TRP A 324 -12.16 -13.43 -3.92
CA TRP A 324 -11.24 -12.98 -4.96
C TRP A 324 -10.03 -12.25 -4.35
N LEU A 325 -10.23 -11.56 -3.23
CA LEU A 325 -9.13 -10.90 -2.54
C LEU A 325 -8.18 -11.92 -1.90
N TYR A 326 -8.74 -12.96 -1.27
CA TYR A 326 -7.95 -14.05 -0.69
C TYR A 326 -7.17 -14.79 -1.77
N ALA A 327 -7.82 -15.17 -2.87
CA ALA A 327 -7.17 -15.92 -3.93
C ALA A 327 -6.03 -15.13 -4.57
N ALA A 328 -6.25 -13.85 -4.89
CA ALA A 328 -5.22 -13.03 -5.51
C ALA A 328 -4.03 -12.79 -4.56
N ALA A 329 -4.29 -12.56 -3.27
CA ALA A 329 -3.25 -12.35 -2.28
C ALA A 329 -2.45 -13.64 -1.99
N LYS A 330 -3.15 -14.78 -1.83
CA LYS A 330 -2.53 -16.09 -1.54
C LYS A 330 -1.62 -16.55 -2.68
N PHE A 331 -2.04 -16.36 -3.93
CA PHE A 331 -1.24 -16.72 -5.11
C PHE A 331 -0.28 -15.63 -5.59
N LYS A 332 -0.29 -14.45 -4.96
CA LYS A 332 0.52 -13.28 -5.36
C LYS A 332 0.36 -12.95 -6.84
N CYS A 333 -0.85 -13.09 -7.38
CA CYS A 333 -1.13 -12.97 -8.81
C CYS A 333 -1.99 -11.74 -9.12
N LEU A 334 -2.40 -11.56 -10.39
CA LEU A 334 -3.20 -10.39 -10.79
C LEU A 334 -4.65 -10.50 -10.29
N LEU A 335 -5.25 -9.38 -9.94
CA LEU A 335 -6.67 -9.25 -9.62
C LEU A 335 -7.35 -8.34 -10.63
N VAL A 336 -8.33 -8.86 -11.38
CA VAL A 336 -9.08 -8.07 -12.37
C VAL A 336 -10.40 -7.60 -11.76
N THR A 337 -10.45 -6.32 -11.41
CA THR A 337 -11.65 -5.63 -10.90
C THR A 337 -11.50 -4.12 -11.05
N ASN A 338 -12.59 -3.43 -11.36
CA ASN A 338 -12.69 -1.97 -11.29
C ASN A 338 -13.21 -1.49 -9.93
N ASP A 339 -13.43 -2.40 -8.97
CA ASP A 339 -13.78 -2.01 -7.61
C ASP A 339 -12.63 -1.20 -6.97
N GLU A 340 -12.99 -0.10 -6.32
CA GLU A 340 -12.02 0.75 -5.62
C GLU A 340 -11.65 0.20 -4.24
N MET A 341 -12.40 -0.79 -3.74
CA MET A 341 -12.24 -1.43 -2.44
C MET A 341 -12.22 -0.37 -1.32
N ARG A 342 -13.17 0.58 -1.40
CA ARG A 342 -13.28 1.74 -0.50
C ARG A 342 -14.19 1.51 0.70
N ASP A 343 -14.81 0.34 0.81
CA ASP A 343 -15.68 0.07 1.92
C ASP A 343 -14.91 0.09 3.25
N HIS A 344 -15.57 0.54 4.33
CA HIS A 344 -15.04 0.54 5.70
C HIS A 344 -14.51 -0.82 6.18
N ILE A 345 -14.81 -1.88 5.43
CA ILE A 345 -14.31 -3.24 5.62
C ILE A 345 -12.83 -3.34 5.27
N PHE A 346 -12.42 -2.74 4.14
CA PHE A 346 -11.05 -2.75 3.66
C PHE A 346 -10.18 -1.73 4.41
N GLU A 347 -10.78 -0.73 5.05
CA GLU A 347 -10.08 0.16 6.00
C GLU A 347 -9.54 -0.58 7.24
N LEU A 348 -10.06 -1.79 7.54
CA LEU A 348 -9.53 -2.65 8.61
C LEU A 348 -8.25 -3.39 8.20
N LEU A 349 -7.95 -3.43 6.89
CA LEU A 349 -6.70 -3.96 6.37
C LEU A 349 -5.64 -2.85 6.45
N SER A 350 -4.37 -3.22 6.66
CA SER A 350 -3.26 -2.25 6.72
C SER A 350 -3.30 -1.30 5.51
N THR A 351 -3.62 -0.02 5.76
CA THR A 351 -3.90 0.96 4.71
C THR A 351 -2.70 1.19 3.80
N SER A 352 -1.48 1.19 4.36
CA SER A 352 -0.25 1.37 3.58
C SER A 352 0.10 0.13 2.74
N PHE A 353 -0.03 -1.07 3.29
CA PHE A 353 0.25 -2.31 2.56
C PHE A 353 -0.78 -2.55 1.45
N PHE A 354 -2.07 -2.39 1.76
CA PHE A 354 -3.15 -2.69 0.83
C PHE A 354 -3.10 -1.80 -0.42
N GLN A 355 -2.76 -0.51 -0.28
CA GLN A 355 -2.60 0.37 -1.45
C GLN A 355 -1.41 -0.06 -2.33
N LYS A 356 -0.28 -0.48 -1.74
CA LYS A 356 0.86 -1.02 -2.50
C LYS A 356 0.49 -2.32 -3.21
N TRP A 357 -0.23 -3.20 -2.51
CA TRP A 357 -0.74 -4.44 -3.07
C TRP A 357 -1.68 -4.17 -4.26
N LYS A 358 -2.61 -3.22 -4.13
CA LYS A 358 -3.48 -2.80 -5.24
C LYS A 358 -2.68 -2.32 -6.45
N LEU A 359 -1.72 -1.41 -6.27
CA LEU A 359 -0.90 -0.89 -7.37
C LEU A 359 -0.10 -1.99 -8.09
N ARG A 360 0.28 -3.05 -7.37
CA ARG A 360 1.07 -4.17 -7.90
C ARG A 360 0.24 -5.28 -8.56
N HIS A 361 -0.99 -5.49 -8.08
CA HIS A 361 -1.80 -6.65 -8.43
C HIS A 361 -3.09 -6.32 -9.19
N GLN A 362 -3.67 -5.12 -8.99
CA GLN A 362 -4.94 -4.75 -9.61
C GLN A 362 -4.78 -4.45 -11.10
N VAL A 363 -5.58 -5.13 -11.92
CA VAL A 363 -5.77 -4.86 -13.34
C VAL A 363 -7.14 -4.21 -13.49
N ARG A 364 -7.16 -2.99 -14.03
CA ARG A 364 -8.40 -2.29 -14.37
C ARG A 364 -8.77 -2.59 -15.80
N TYR A 365 -10.01 -2.30 -16.17
CA TYR A 365 -10.47 -2.53 -17.53
C TYR A 365 -11.51 -1.50 -17.97
N THR A 366 -11.60 -1.31 -19.28
CA THR A 366 -12.65 -0.50 -19.89
C THR A 366 -13.13 -1.16 -21.18
N PHE A 367 -14.39 -0.90 -21.52
CA PHE A 367 -15.00 -1.33 -22.78
C PHE A 367 -15.33 -0.10 -23.59
N VAL A 368 -14.55 0.15 -24.66
CA VAL A 368 -14.79 1.27 -25.57
C VAL A 368 -15.42 0.72 -26.84
N LYS A 369 -16.68 1.05 -27.10
CA LYS A 369 -17.46 0.55 -28.24
C LYS A 369 -17.44 -0.99 -28.35
N GLY A 370 -17.49 -1.68 -27.19
CA GLY A 370 -17.47 -3.14 -27.11
C GLY A 370 -16.07 -3.77 -27.20
N SER A 371 -15.00 -2.99 -27.41
CA SER A 371 -13.62 -3.49 -27.37
C SER A 371 -13.06 -3.40 -25.96
N LEU A 372 -12.56 -4.53 -25.44
CA LEU A 372 -11.89 -4.60 -24.15
C LEU A 372 -10.50 -3.94 -24.22
N LYS A 373 -10.19 -3.12 -23.21
CA LYS A 373 -8.84 -2.67 -22.93
C LYS A 373 -8.53 -2.99 -21.46
N LEU A 374 -7.48 -3.77 -21.24
CA LEU A 374 -6.92 -4.02 -19.91
C LEU A 374 -5.86 -2.97 -19.59
N GLU A 375 -5.97 -2.38 -18.42
CA GLU A 375 -5.00 -1.46 -17.82
C GLU A 375 -4.18 -2.27 -16.82
N MET A 376 -3.04 -2.78 -17.30
CA MET A 376 -2.12 -3.60 -16.50
C MET A 376 -1.41 -2.74 -15.45
N PRO A 377 -1.06 -3.30 -14.27
CA PRO A 377 -0.20 -2.62 -13.32
C PRO A 377 1.15 -2.28 -13.99
N PRO A 378 1.76 -1.13 -13.64
CA PRO A 378 3.01 -0.71 -14.24
C PRO A 378 4.12 -1.75 -13.99
N PRO A 379 5.11 -1.87 -14.90
CA PRO A 379 6.23 -2.80 -14.74
C PRO A 379 7.24 -2.35 -13.66
N PHE A 380 6.95 -1.27 -12.96
CA PHE A 380 7.75 -0.69 -11.88
C PHE A 380 6.83 -0.23 -10.74
N SER A 381 7.35 -0.18 -9.52
CA SER A 381 6.56 0.24 -8.35
C SER A 381 6.67 1.73 -8.11
N VAL A 382 5.52 2.41 -7.97
CA VAL A 382 5.42 3.85 -7.65
C VAL A 382 5.66 4.08 -6.16
N VAL A 383 6.89 3.86 -5.71
CA VAL A 383 7.35 4.07 -4.34
C VAL A 383 8.75 4.72 -4.37
N ILE A 384 9.19 5.29 -3.25
CA ILE A 384 10.59 5.71 -3.11
C ILE A 384 11.50 4.50 -3.34
N GLN A 385 12.51 4.65 -4.20
CA GLN A 385 13.49 3.59 -4.47
C GLN A 385 14.92 4.08 -4.25
N GLU A 386 15.76 3.17 -3.75
CA GLU A 386 17.20 3.32 -3.58
C GLU A 386 17.89 2.29 -4.49
N SER A 387 18.70 2.76 -5.44
CA SER A 387 19.40 1.90 -6.39
C SER A 387 20.68 1.32 -5.81
N GLU A 388 21.22 0.27 -6.44
CA GLU A 388 22.52 -0.33 -6.05
C GLU A 388 23.71 0.63 -6.18
N LYS A 389 23.54 1.76 -6.88
CA LYS A 389 24.54 2.83 -6.98
C LYS A 389 24.38 3.91 -5.89
N GLY A 390 23.36 3.78 -5.03
CA GLY A 390 22.97 4.79 -4.05
C GLY A 390 22.13 5.93 -4.60
N SER A 391 21.62 5.81 -5.84
CA SER A 391 20.71 6.81 -6.40
C SER A 391 19.34 6.68 -5.76
N TRP A 392 18.68 7.81 -5.51
CA TRP A 392 17.32 7.84 -4.97
C TRP A 392 16.33 8.33 -6.02
N HIS A 393 15.19 7.65 -6.13
CA HIS A 393 14.07 8.05 -6.96
C HIS A 393 12.84 8.22 -6.06
N VAL A 394 12.33 9.44 -5.99
CA VAL A 394 11.24 9.82 -5.08
C VAL A 394 10.04 10.25 -5.92
N PRO A 395 8.95 9.47 -5.96
CA PRO A 395 7.71 9.89 -6.62
C PRO A 395 7.01 10.98 -5.81
N ILE A 396 6.54 12.01 -6.51
CA ILE A 396 5.81 13.14 -5.92
C ILE A 396 4.32 12.98 -6.21
N THR A 397 3.47 13.41 -5.29
CA THR A 397 2.01 13.38 -5.43
C THR A 397 1.56 14.30 -6.57
N CYS A 398 0.74 13.78 -7.49
CA CYS A 398 0.12 14.58 -8.55
C CYS A 398 -1.23 15.12 -8.05
N GLN A 399 -1.47 16.43 -8.21
CA GLN A 399 -2.75 17.05 -7.81
C GLN A 399 -3.90 16.72 -8.77
N ASP A 400 -3.60 16.34 -10.02
CA ASP A 400 -4.58 16.25 -11.11
C ASP A 400 -4.97 14.82 -11.52
N GLY A 401 -4.54 13.80 -10.77
CA GLY A 401 -4.98 12.40 -10.96
C GLY A 401 -4.43 11.69 -12.22
N GLU A 402 -3.68 12.37 -13.10
CA GLU A 402 -2.98 11.72 -14.22
C GLU A 402 -1.68 11.07 -13.76
N GLU A 403 -1.74 9.78 -13.44
CA GLU A 403 -0.60 9.00 -12.95
C GLU A 403 0.59 8.93 -13.92
N SER A 404 0.33 9.05 -15.23
CA SER A 404 1.36 9.02 -16.29
C SER A 404 2.24 10.27 -16.35
N LEU A 405 1.76 11.40 -15.82
CA LEU A 405 2.51 12.66 -15.76
C LEU A 405 3.13 12.92 -14.38
N ARG A 406 3.15 11.89 -13.52
CA ARG A 406 3.73 12.01 -12.18
C ARG A 406 5.18 12.50 -12.26
N ASN A 407 5.48 13.53 -11.47
CA ASN A 407 6.83 14.03 -11.31
C ASN A 407 7.60 13.12 -10.34
N TRP A 408 8.84 12.85 -10.70
CA TRP A 408 9.81 12.11 -9.91
C TRP A 408 11.01 13.00 -9.63
N MET A 409 11.51 12.96 -8.40
CA MET A 409 12.80 13.52 -8.05
C MET A 409 13.86 12.42 -8.17
N CYS A 410 14.78 12.61 -9.09
CA CYS A 410 15.95 11.77 -9.31
C CYS A 410 17.16 12.41 -8.63
N VAL A 411 17.79 11.66 -7.74
CA VAL A 411 18.94 12.08 -6.96
C VAL A 411 20.07 11.10 -7.22
N THR A 412 21.13 11.56 -7.85
CA THR A 412 22.26 10.72 -8.24
C THR A 412 23.58 11.33 -7.77
N ARG A 413 24.61 10.50 -7.63
CA ARG A 413 26.00 10.96 -7.60
C ARG A 413 26.61 10.72 -8.97
N GLN A 414 27.40 11.68 -9.45
CA GLN A 414 28.23 11.44 -10.62
C GLN A 414 29.32 10.45 -10.19
N SER A 415 29.34 9.30 -10.87
CA SER A 415 30.38 8.27 -10.73
C SER A 415 31.74 8.77 -11.16
#